data_AF-A0A6G2V908-F1
#
_entry.id   AF-A0A6G2V908-F1
#
_cell.length_a   1.000
_cell.length_b   1.000
_cell.length_c   1.000
_cell.angle_alpha   90.00
_cell.angle_beta   90.00
_cell.angle_gamma   90.00
#
_symmetry.space_group_name_H-M   'P 1'
#
loop_
_entity.id
_entity.type
_entity.pdbx_description
1 polymer ?
#
loop_
_entity_poly.entity_id
_entity_poly.type
_entity_poly.pdbx_seq_one_letter_code
_entity_poly.pdbx_strand_id
1 'polypeptide(L)'
;QRAGRAGREAPGTVYRCWDQAEDGRLARFPSPEIRVADLTAFALQAACWGDPDASGLALLDAPPEGAMAAAREVLGAVGAVGPDGRVTERGVRMSRLGLHPRLARA
;
A
#
# COMPACT_ATOMS: atom_id res chain seq x y z
N GLN A 1 13.16 15.73 5.55
CA GLN A 1 12.84 15.66 4.10
C GLN A 1 12.44 17.02 3.49
N ARG A 2 11.37 17.69 3.96
CA ARG A 2 10.92 19.00 3.38
C ARG A 2 11.92 20.14 3.59
N ALA A 3 12.44 20.30 4.81
CA ALA A 3 13.35 21.40 5.11
C ALA A 3 14.64 21.40 4.26
N GLY A 4 15.18 20.21 3.98
CA GLY A 4 16.36 20.05 3.12
C GLY A 4 16.14 20.43 1.65
N ARG A 5 14.90 20.64 1.19
CA ARG A 5 14.62 21.14 -0.17
C ARG A 5 14.94 22.63 -0.30
N ALA A 6 14.83 23.40 0.78
CA ALA A 6 15.08 24.84 0.76
C ALA A 6 16.58 25.19 0.70
N GLY A 7 17.45 24.30 1.22
CA GLY A 7 18.88 24.56 1.39
C GLY A 7 19.79 23.88 0.36
N ARG A 8 19.33 23.62 -0.87
CA ARG A 8 20.07 22.78 -1.84
C ARG A 8 21.31 23.48 -2.41
N GLU A 9 21.18 24.75 -2.77
CA GLU A 9 22.22 25.50 -3.48
C GLU A 9 22.73 26.70 -2.66
N ALA A 10 21.93 27.17 -1.71
CA ALA A 10 22.20 28.30 -0.83
C ALA A 10 21.37 28.15 0.46
N PRO A 11 21.64 28.95 1.52
CA PRO A 11 20.79 28.97 2.70
C PRO A 11 19.32 29.22 2.34
N GLY A 12 18.42 28.42 2.92
CA GLY A 12 16.99 28.51 2.67
C GLY A 12 16.18 28.53 3.96
N THR A 13 14.95 29.05 3.87
CA THR A 13 14.03 29.19 5.01
C THR A 13 12.83 28.26 4.85
N VAL A 14 12.33 27.73 5.96
CA VAL A 14 11.17 26.83 6.00
C VAL A 14 10.21 27.36 7.05
N TYR A 15 8.98 27.63 6.62
CA TYR A 15 7.90 28.03 7.51
C TYR A 15 7.08 26.79 7.88
N ARG A 16 7.00 26.50 9.19
CA ARG A 16 6.11 25.47 9.73
C ARG A 16 4.81 26.16 10.12
N CYS A 17 3.70 25.76 9.50
CA CYS A 17 2.39 26.36 9.74
C CYS A 17 1.63 25.60 10.85
N TRP A 18 2.27 25.42 12.01
CA TRP A 18 1.72 24.80 13.22
C TRP A 18 2.48 25.30 14.45
N ASP A 19 1.92 25.10 15.64
CA ASP A 19 2.52 25.56 16.90
C ASP A 19 3.77 24.76 17.28
N GLN A 20 4.74 25.43 17.91
CA GLN A 20 5.98 24.78 18.36
C GLN A 20 5.72 23.64 19.35
N ALA A 21 4.69 23.74 20.18
CA ALA A 21 4.30 22.68 21.12
C ALA A 21 3.81 21.41 20.40
N GLU A 22 3.31 21.53 19.18
CA GLU A 22 2.87 20.41 18.35
C GLU A 22 4.06 19.67 17.73
N ASP A 23 5.13 20.38 17.36
CA ASP A 23 6.32 19.81 16.69
C ASP A 23 6.95 18.66 17.49
N GLY A 24 6.98 18.76 18.83
CA GLY A 24 7.51 17.72 19.71
C GLY A 24 6.60 16.50 19.91
N ARG A 25 5.32 16.57 19.53
CA ARG A 25 4.35 15.46 19.65
C ARG A 25 4.18 14.67 18.37
N LEU A 26 4.62 15.19 17.23
CA LEU A 26 4.52 14.52 15.95
C LEU A 26 5.36 13.24 15.94
N ALA A 27 4.82 12.19 15.32
CA ALA A 27 5.57 10.96 15.12
C ALA A 27 6.83 11.24 14.29
N ARG A 28 7.98 10.73 14.75
CA ARG A 28 9.26 10.90 14.06
C ARG A 28 9.24 10.33 12.64
N PHE A 29 8.51 9.24 12.45
CA PHE A 29 8.32 8.58 11.17
C PHE A 29 6.82 8.31 10.96
N PRO A 30 6.32 8.42 9.72
CA PRO A 30 4.96 7.97 9.43
C PRO A 30 4.83 6.47 9.67
N SER A 31 3.62 6.01 9.97
CA SER A 31 3.32 4.58 10.01
C SER A 31 3.65 3.95 8.65
N PRO A 32 4.16 2.70 8.63
CA PRO A 32 4.37 1.96 7.39
C PRO A 32 3.08 1.87 6.59
N GLU A 33 3.14 2.14 5.29
CA GLU A 33 1.96 2.16 4.42
C GLU A 33 1.20 0.82 4.45
N ILE A 34 1.93 -0.30 4.48
CA ILE A 34 1.35 -1.66 4.57
C ILE A 34 0.45 -1.86 5.79
N ARG A 35 0.60 -1.05 6.84
CA ARG A 35 -0.22 -1.14 8.06
C ARG A 35 -1.50 -0.32 8.02
N VAL A 36 -1.59 0.66 7.10
CA VAL A 36 -2.67 1.67 7.11
C VAL A 36 -3.40 1.82 5.78
N ALA A 37 -2.79 1.40 4.68
CA ALA A 37 -3.37 1.51 3.35
C ALA A 37 -4.34 0.35 3.03
N ASP A 38 -5.14 0.54 1.98
CA ASP A 38 -5.89 -0.54 1.34
C ASP A 38 -4.91 -1.52 0.67
N LEU A 39 -5.01 -2.81 1.03
CA LEU A 39 -4.10 -3.85 0.54
C LEU A 39 -4.60 -4.57 -0.71
N THR A 40 -5.71 -4.18 -1.33
CA THR A 40 -6.30 -4.87 -2.49
C THR A 40 -5.31 -4.98 -3.65
N ALA A 41 -4.61 -3.89 -3.97
CA ALA A 41 -3.60 -3.91 -5.03
C ALA A 41 -2.39 -4.78 -4.67
N PHE A 42 -1.93 -4.70 -3.41
CA PHE A 42 -0.84 -5.53 -2.91
C PHE A 42 -1.19 -7.02 -2.91
N ALA A 43 -2.37 -7.39 -2.42
CA ALA A 43 -2.86 -8.77 -2.39
C ALA A 43 -2.97 -9.36 -3.80
N LEU A 44 -3.36 -8.56 -4.81
CA LEU A 44 -3.37 -9.03 -6.20
C LEU A 44 -1.95 -9.35 -6.69
N GLN A 45 -0.96 -8.50 -6.39
CA GLN A 45 0.43 -8.76 -6.75
C GLN A 45 0.98 -9.99 -6.03
N ALA A 46 0.70 -10.12 -4.73
CA ALA A 46 1.10 -11.28 -3.93
C ALA A 46 0.51 -12.58 -4.51
N ALA A 47 -0.77 -12.58 -4.89
CA ALA A 47 -1.42 -13.69 -5.58
C ALA A 47 -0.80 -13.96 -6.97
N CYS A 48 -0.41 -12.93 -7.73
CA CYS A 48 0.33 -13.08 -8.99
C CYS A 48 1.72 -13.70 -8.79
N TRP A 49 2.38 -13.46 -7.66
CA TRP A 49 3.65 -14.09 -7.31
C TRP A 49 3.49 -15.52 -6.77
N GLY A 50 2.26 -15.98 -6.54
CA GLY A 50 1.97 -17.32 -6.04
C GLY A 50 1.92 -17.43 -4.51
N ASP A 51 1.93 -16.31 -3.79
CA ASP A 51 1.80 -16.26 -2.32
C ASP A 51 0.60 -15.38 -1.92
N PRO A 52 -0.64 -15.88 -2.05
CA PRO A 52 -1.85 -15.10 -1.84
C PRO A 52 -2.06 -14.60 -0.41
N ASP A 53 -1.33 -15.17 0.56
CA ASP A 53 -1.31 -14.73 1.96
C ASP A 53 -0.11 -13.84 2.29
N ALA A 54 0.80 -13.62 1.34
CA ALA A 54 2.06 -12.91 1.53
C ALA A 54 2.90 -13.44 2.71
N SER A 55 2.72 -14.72 3.06
CA SER A 55 3.30 -15.36 4.25
C SER A 55 4.74 -15.84 4.03
N GLY A 56 5.10 -16.10 2.78
CA GLY A 56 6.46 -16.43 2.34
C GLY A 56 7.28 -15.19 1.97
N LEU A 57 6.69 -13.98 1.98
CA LEU A 57 7.40 -12.74 1.69
C LEU A 57 8.16 -12.23 2.91
N ALA A 58 9.45 -11.90 2.73
CA ALA A 58 10.29 -11.30 3.76
C ALA A 58 10.04 -9.78 3.90
N LEU A 59 8.82 -9.39 4.26
CA LEU A 59 8.42 -8.00 4.45
C LEU A 59 8.98 -7.44 5.77
N LEU A 60 9.32 -6.14 5.78
CA LEU A 60 9.79 -5.45 6.99
C LEU A 60 8.73 -5.44 8.10
N ASP A 61 7.48 -5.21 7.72
CA ASP A 61 6.30 -5.29 8.57
C ASP A 61 5.31 -6.26 7.91
N ALA A 62 4.72 -7.16 8.70
CA ALA A 62 3.69 -8.04 8.21
C ALA A 62 2.40 -7.25 7.88
N PRO A 63 1.68 -7.61 6.81
CA PRO A 63 0.42 -6.97 6.49
C PRO A 63 -0.64 -7.33 7.56
N PRO A 64 -1.47 -6.38 8.01
CA PRO A 64 -2.54 -6.67 8.96
C PRO A 64 -3.52 -7.72 8.42
N GLU A 65 -3.80 -8.76 9.19
CA GLU A 65 -4.65 -9.89 8.77
C GLU A 65 -6.03 -9.43 8.30
N GLY A 66 -6.68 -8.51 9.04
CA GLY A 66 -7.99 -7.98 8.69
C GLY A 66 -7.99 -7.20 7.37
N ALA A 67 -6.92 -6.44 7.09
CA ALA A 67 -6.79 -5.70 5.83
C ALA A 67 -6.54 -6.64 4.66
N MET A 68 -5.74 -7.71 4.85
CA MET A 68 -5.52 -8.74 3.84
C MET A 68 -6.78 -9.56 3.54
N ALA A 69 -7.58 -9.88 4.57
CA ALA A 69 -8.84 -10.56 4.39
C ALA A 69 -9.82 -9.72 3.55
N ALA A 70 -10.00 -8.44 3.91
CA ALA A 70 -10.85 -7.51 3.15
C ALA A 70 -10.37 -7.33 1.70
N ALA A 71 -9.05 -7.26 1.48
CA ALA A 71 -8.45 -7.21 0.15
C ALA A 71 -8.80 -8.45 -0.69
N ARG A 72 -8.69 -9.66 -0.14
CA ARG A 72 -9.03 -10.90 -0.84
C ARG A 72 -10.52 -11.02 -1.15
N GLU A 73 -11.40 -10.58 -0.25
CA GLU A 73 -12.85 -10.52 -0.51
C GLU A 73 -13.15 -9.63 -1.72
N VAL A 74 -12.52 -8.45 -1.80
CA VAL A 74 -12.66 -7.54 -2.94
C VAL A 74 -12.17 -8.20 -4.22
N LEU A 75 -11.01 -8.86 -4.19
CA LEU A 75 -10.44 -9.54 -5.36
C LEU A 75 -11.33 -10.68 -5.85
N GLY A 76 -11.93 -11.45 -4.93
CA GLY A 76 -12.92 -12.48 -5.28
C GLY A 76 -14.16 -11.86 -5.94
N ALA A 77 -14.68 -10.77 -5.36
CA ALA A 77 -15.87 -10.07 -5.87
C ALA A 77 -15.68 -9.48 -7.28
N VAL A 78 -14.45 -9.08 -7.65
CA VAL A 78 -14.15 -8.59 -9.01
C VAL A 78 -13.66 -9.69 -9.97
N GLY A 79 -13.58 -10.94 -9.50
CA GLY A 79 -13.12 -12.10 -10.26
C GLY A 79 -11.62 -12.09 -10.56
N ALA A 80 -10.82 -11.37 -9.77
CA ALA A 80 -9.37 -11.32 -9.91
C ALA A 80 -8.67 -12.55 -9.32
N VAL A 81 -9.28 -13.17 -8.30
CA VAL A 81 -8.80 -14.41 -7.68
C VAL A 81 -9.93 -15.44 -7.59
N GLY A 82 -9.57 -16.73 -7.62
CA GLY A 82 -10.48 -17.85 -7.42
C GLY A 82 -10.73 -18.17 -5.93
N PRO A 83 -11.60 -19.16 -5.64
CA PRO A 83 -11.90 -19.60 -4.27
C PRO A 83 -10.68 -20.12 -3.49
N ASP A 84 -9.66 -20.59 -4.20
CA ASP A 84 -8.38 -21.06 -3.67
C ASP A 84 -7.37 -19.92 -3.46
N GLY A 85 -7.78 -18.67 -3.68
CA GLY A 85 -6.93 -17.49 -3.59
C GLY A 85 -5.97 -17.32 -4.77
N ARG A 86 -5.96 -18.24 -5.75
CA ARG A 86 -5.09 -18.13 -6.91
C ARG A 86 -5.59 -17.07 -7.88
N VAL A 87 -4.65 -16.36 -8.49
CA VAL A 87 -4.98 -15.34 -9.49
C VAL A 87 -5.61 -15.96 -10.73
N THR A 88 -6.64 -15.31 -11.27
CA THR A 88 -7.27 -15.70 -12.54
C THR A 88 -6.56 -15.01 -13.72
N GLU A 89 -6.81 -15.45 -14.95
CA GLU A 89 -6.33 -14.72 -16.14
C GLU A 89 -6.82 -13.26 -16.19
N ARG A 90 -8.02 -13.01 -15.65
CA ARG A 90 -8.56 -11.67 -15.47
C ARG A 90 -7.74 -10.88 -14.44
N GLY A 91 -7.41 -11.48 -13.30
CA GLY A 91 -6.54 -10.86 -12.28
C GLY A 91 -5.15 -10.52 -12.83
N VAL A 92 -4.55 -11.40 -13.65
CA VAL A 92 -3.27 -11.14 -14.32
C VAL A 92 -3.36 -9.97 -15.30
N ARG A 93 -4.49 -9.79 -15.99
CA ARG A 93 -4.70 -8.60 -16.84
C ARG A 93 -4.85 -7.34 -15.99
N MET A 94 -5.63 -7.40 -14.91
CA MET A 94 -5.84 -6.27 -13.99
C MET A 94 -4.52 -5.78 -13.37
N SER A 95 -3.64 -6.69 -12.97
CA SER A 95 -2.36 -6.36 -12.31
C SER A 95 -1.41 -5.54 -13.21
N ARG A 96 -1.65 -5.51 -14.52
CA ARG A 96 -0.85 -4.78 -15.52
C ARG A 96 -1.39 -3.39 -15.88
N LEU A 97 -2.59 -3.02 -15.41
CA LEU A 97 -3.26 -1.77 -15.81
C LEU A 97 -2.79 -0.54 -15.02
N GLY A 98 -2.09 -0.70 -13.90
CA GLY A 98 -1.72 0.40 -13.01
C GLY A 98 -2.92 1.09 -12.33
N LEU A 99 -4.09 0.44 -12.35
CA LEU A 99 -5.32 0.91 -11.71
C LEU A 99 -5.61 0.07 -10.45
N HIS A 100 -6.36 0.67 -9.53
CA HIS A 100 -6.90 -0.09 -8.40
C HIS A 100 -7.78 -1.24 -8.91
N PRO A 101 -7.73 -2.47 -8.35
CA PRO A 101 -8.49 -3.62 -8.87
C PRO A 101 -10.01 -3.40 -9.00
N ARG A 102 -10.60 -2.57 -8.12
CA ARG A 102 -12.02 -2.17 -8.24
C ARG A 102 -12.33 -1.37 -9.52
N LEU A 103 -11.36 -0.58 -10.00
CA LEU A 103 -11.48 0.25 -11.20
C LEU A 103 -11.08 -0.53 -12.47
N ALA A 104 -10.24 -1.55 -12.33
CA ALA A 104 -9.77 -2.42 -13.40
C ALA A 104 -10.81 -3.44 -13.90
N ARG A 105 -12.06 -3.38 -13.41
CA ARG A 105 -13.13 -4.32 -13.75
C ARG A 105 -13.75 -4.06 -15.12
N ALA A 106 -13.68 -2.83 -15.62
CA ALA A 106 -14.31 -2.42 -16.88
C ALA A 106 -13.82 -3.23 -18.08
#